data_AF-A0A2E7RPF1-F1
#
_entry.id   AF-A0A2E7RPF1-F1
#
_cell.length_a   1.000
_cell.length_b   1.000
_cell.length_c   1.000
_cell.angle_alpha   90.00
_cell.angle_beta   90.00
_cell.angle_gamma   90.00
#
_symmetry.space_group_name_H-M   'P 1'
#
loop_
_entity.id
_entity.type
_entity.pdbx_description
1 polymer ?
#
loop_
_entity_poly.entity_id
_entity_poly.type
_entity_poly.pdbx_seq_one_letter_code
_entity_poly.pdbx_strand_id
1 'polypeptide(L)'
;MKTINLLFLLLFGSILYSDNHFSVKDIDQIFIMKNEDIIFKLKDDIYFKGDIITPKSCTIKKPYKISFNSKDVINDSFLINHQNGFMTCRFKNLRQIS
;
A
#
# COMPACT_ATOMS: atom_id res chain seq x y z
N MET A 1 47.75 14.76 27.08
CA MET A 1 46.61 15.33 26.34
C MET A 1 46.86 15.21 24.85
N LYS A 2 46.18 14.29 24.17
CA LYS A 2 45.79 14.44 22.76
C LYS A 2 44.53 13.60 22.57
N THR A 3 43.52 14.30 22.12
CA THR A 3 42.11 13.97 22.01
C THR A 3 41.82 13.07 20.81
N ILE A 4 40.90 12.12 21.03
CA ILE A 4 39.77 11.74 20.17
C ILE A 4 40.11 11.24 18.75
N ASN A 5 39.76 9.99 18.48
CA ASN A 5 39.15 9.64 17.20
C ASN A 5 38.08 8.57 17.41
N LEU A 6 36.91 9.01 17.88
CA LEU A 6 35.72 8.18 18.05
C LEU A 6 34.94 8.22 16.73
N LEU A 7 35.45 7.54 15.72
CA LEU A 7 34.74 7.36 14.45
C LEU A 7 33.75 6.19 14.60
N PHE A 8 32.77 6.36 15.49
CA PHE A 8 31.54 5.57 15.45
C PHE A 8 30.74 6.10 14.27
N LEU A 9 31.05 5.54 13.10
CA LEU A 9 30.26 5.71 11.89
C LEU A 9 28.84 5.28 12.21
N LEU A 10 27.99 6.30 12.30
CA LEU A 10 26.55 6.29 12.31
C LEU A 10 26.04 5.50 11.09
N LEU A 11 26.06 4.17 11.19
CA LEU A 11 25.23 3.28 10.37
C LEU A 11 23.79 3.39 10.87
N PHE A 12 23.24 4.60 10.82
CA PHE A 12 21.80 4.75 10.65
C PHE A 12 21.54 4.29 9.22
N GLY A 13 21.22 3.00 9.09
CA GLY A 13 20.61 2.46 7.90
C GLY A 13 19.46 3.39 7.56
N SER A 14 19.63 4.14 6.48
CA SER A 14 18.60 4.96 5.89
C SER A 14 17.37 4.10 5.74
N ILE A 15 16.37 4.34 6.60
CA ILE A 15 15.01 3.95 6.33
C ILE A 15 14.66 4.81 5.13
N LEU A 16 14.96 4.29 3.92
CA LEU A 16 14.51 4.86 2.68
C LEU A 16 12.99 4.81 2.77
N TYR A 17 12.40 5.90 3.27
CA TYR A 17 11.04 6.28 2.94
C TYR A 17 11.07 6.61 1.45
N SER A 18 11.17 5.56 0.64
CA SER A 18 10.75 5.64 -0.75
C SER A 18 9.27 5.96 -0.64
N ASP A 19 8.88 7.12 -1.14
CA ASP A 19 7.49 7.40 -1.44
C ASP A 19 7.05 6.28 -2.39
N ASN A 20 6.40 5.26 -1.83
CA ASN A 20 6.12 3.99 -2.51
C ASN A 20 5.02 4.23 -3.55
N HIS A 21 5.41 4.84 -4.67
CA HIS A 21 4.54 5.15 -5.78
C HIS A 21 4.81 4.11 -6.88
N PHE A 22 3.89 3.17 -7.05
CA PHE A 22 3.88 2.23 -8.16
C PHE A 22 2.68 2.49 -9.09
N SER A 23 2.78 2.06 -10.34
CA SER A 23 1.69 2.24 -11.28
C SER A 23 0.55 1.28 -11.00
N VAL A 24 -0.68 1.74 -11.18
CA VAL A 24 -1.87 0.86 -11.17
C VAL A 24 -1.75 -0.23 -12.24
N LYS A 25 -1.06 0.06 -13.35
CA LYS A 25 -0.84 -0.90 -14.45
C LYS A 25 0.09 -2.06 -14.09
N ASP A 26 0.87 -1.90 -13.02
CA ASP A 26 1.84 -2.90 -12.57
C ASP A 26 1.24 -3.87 -11.56
N ILE A 27 0.01 -3.61 -11.11
CA ILE A 27 -0.73 -4.47 -10.20
C ILE A 27 -1.20 -5.71 -10.97
N ASP A 28 -0.74 -6.87 -10.52
CA ASP A 28 -1.21 -8.18 -10.95
C ASP A 28 -2.46 -8.58 -10.16
N GLN A 29 -2.40 -8.48 -8.83
CA GLN A 29 -3.49 -8.90 -7.94
C GLN A 29 -3.64 -7.99 -6.72
N ILE A 30 -4.87 -7.93 -6.20
CA ILE A 30 -5.20 -7.18 -4.99
C ILE A 30 -5.92 -8.09 -4.01
N PHE A 31 -5.43 -8.14 -2.79
CA PHE A 31 -6.04 -8.85 -1.69
C PHE A 31 -6.50 -7.85 -0.66
N ILE A 32 -7.74 -8.01 -0.19
CA ILE A 32 -8.21 -7.27 0.96
C ILE A 32 -8.47 -8.28 2.05
N MET A 33 -7.78 -8.09 3.15
CA MET A 33 -7.69 -9.02 4.26
C MET A 33 -8.76 -8.71 5.30
N LYS A 34 -9.12 -9.70 6.12
CA LYS A 34 -10.14 -9.54 7.17
C LYS A 34 -9.73 -8.58 8.29
N ASN A 35 -8.43 -8.33 8.43
CA ASN A 35 -7.85 -7.44 9.43
C ASN A 35 -7.67 -6.00 8.92
N GLU A 36 -8.46 -5.60 7.91
CA GLU A 36 -8.44 -4.24 7.36
C GLU A 36 -7.13 -3.88 6.65
N ASP A 37 -6.35 -4.87 6.22
CA ASP A 37 -5.19 -4.66 5.34
C ASP A 37 -5.61 -4.78 3.86
N ILE A 38 -4.95 -3.99 3.00
CA ILE A 38 -4.93 -4.18 1.56
C ILE A 38 -3.51 -4.58 1.12
N ILE A 39 -3.40 -5.61 0.30
CA ILE A 39 -2.14 -6.11 -0.26
C ILE A 39 -2.20 -5.99 -1.78
N PHE A 40 -1.21 -5.34 -2.35
CA PHE A 40 -0.99 -5.23 -3.78
C PHE A 40 0.16 -6.16 -4.15
N LYS A 41 -0.11 -7.10 -5.05
CA LYS A 41 0.91 -7.90 -5.72
C LYS A 41 1.20 -7.26 -7.08
N LEU A 42 2.45 -6.87 -7.30
CA LEU A 42 2.91 -6.39 -8.60
C LEU A 42 3.36 -7.55 -9.50
N LYS A 43 3.51 -7.28 -10.80
CA LYS A 43 3.95 -8.27 -11.81
C LYS A 43 5.30 -8.92 -11.50
N ASP A 44 6.20 -8.22 -10.83
CA ASP A 44 7.54 -8.70 -10.48
C ASP A 44 7.57 -9.41 -9.11
N ASP A 45 6.43 -9.94 -8.65
CA ASP A 45 6.26 -10.56 -7.33
C ASP A 45 6.66 -9.64 -6.15
N ILE A 46 6.62 -8.32 -6.36
CA ILE A 46 6.79 -7.32 -5.31
C ILE A 46 5.46 -7.12 -4.60
N TYR A 47 5.50 -7.02 -3.27
CA TYR A 47 4.30 -6.88 -2.45
C TYR A 47 4.29 -5.57 -1.68
N PHE A 48 3.19 -4.84 -1.77
CA PHE A 48 2.91 -3.67 -0.95
C PHE A 48 1.72 -3.90 -0.05
N LYS A 49 1.82 -3.45 1.21
CA LYS A 49 0.75 -3.46 2.18
C LYS A 49 0.31 -2.03 2.50
N GLY A 50 -0.99 -1.78 2.51
CA GLY A 50 -1.61 -0.58 3.07
C GLY A 50 -2.63 -0.94 4.15
N ASP A 51 -2.89 0.02 5.04
CA ASP A 51 -3.88 -0.11 6.12
C ASP A 51 -5.17 0.62 5.68
N ILE A 52 -6.32 -0.08 5.61
CA ILE A 52 -7.60 0.51 5.21
C ILE A 52 -8.12 1.44 6.32
N ILE A 53 -8.52 2.66 5.95
CA ILE A 53 -8.95 3.71 6.92
C ILE A 53 -10.42 4.09 6.83
N THR A 54 -11.11 3.68 5.76
CA THR A 54 -12.55 3.91 5.59
C THR A 54 -13.40 2.90 6.36
N PRO A 55 -14.69 3.20 6.64
CA PRO A 55 -15.51 2.46 7.59
C PRO A 55 -15.67 0.98 7.23
N LYS A 56 -16.16 0.20 8.20
CA LYS A 56 -16.61 -1.21 8.08
C LYS A 56 -17.48 -1.51 6.84
N SER A 57 -17.93 -0.53 6.07
CA SER A 57 -18.64 -0.71 4.82
C SER A 57 -17.77 -1.17 3.64
N CYS A 58 -16.43 -1.04 3.71
CA CYS A 58 -15.53 -1.75 2.79
C CYS A 58 -15.51 -3.27 3.07
N THR A 59 -16.37 -3.77 3.98
CA THR A 59 -16.55 -5.20 4.22
C THR A 59 -16.96 -5.89 2.93
N ILE A 60 -16.05 -6.74 2.50
CA ILE A 60 -16.10 -7.41 1.22
C ILE A 60 -17.04 -8.60 1.31
N LYS A 61 -18.31 -8.38 0.98
CA LYS A 61 -19.16 -9.48 0.51
C LYS A 61 -18.79 -9.75 -0.94
N LYS A 62 -18.16 -10.90 -1.20
CA LYS A 62 -17.91 -11.39 -2.56
C LYS A 62 -19.26 -11.61 -3.28
N PRO A 63 -19.35 -11.38 -4.61
CA PRO A 63 -18.29 -10.89 -5.51
C PRO A 63 -18.15 -9.36 -5.49
N TYR A 64 -16.94 -8.86 -5.70
CA TYR A 64 -16.61 -7.44 -5.79
C TYR A 64 -15.58 -7.22 -6.90
N LYS A 65 -15.58 -6.03 -7.52
CA LYS A 65 -14.53 -5.59 -8.43
C LYS A 65 -13.85 -4.36 -7.85
N ILE A 66 -12.52 -4.31 -7.92
CA ILE A 66 -11.74 -3.14 -7.54
C ILE A 66 -11.42 -2.33 -8.79
N SER A 67 -11.61 -1.02 -8.72
CA SER A 67 -11.20 -0.05 -9.73
C SER A 67 -10.43 1.09 -9.07
N PHE A 68 -9.56 1.75 -9.81
CA PHE A 68 -8.88 2.96 -9.35
C PHE A 68 -9.34 4.17 -10.17
N ASN A 69 -9.42 5.34 -9.52
CA ASN A 69 -9.77 6.58 -10.21
C ASN A 69 -8.64 7.05 -11.13
N SER A 70 -7.39 6.84 -10.74
CA SER A 70 -6.21 7.12 -11.56
C SER A 70 -5.76 5.87 -12.30
N LYS A 71 -5.34 6.04 -13.56
CA LYS A 71 -4.75 4.96 -14.36
C LYS A 71 -3.24 4.87 -14.23
N ASP A 72 -2.59 5.88 -13.66
CA ASP A 72 -1.14 6.04 -13.77
C ASP A 72 -0.41 5.75 -12.47
N VAL A 73 -0.84 6.32 -11.34
CA VAL A 73 -0.21 6.11 -10.02
C VAL A 73 -1.26 5.64 -9.02
N ILE A 74 -0.86 4.72 -8.15
CA ILE A 74 -1.69 4.32 -7.02
C ILE A 74 -1.94 5.54 -6.11
N ASN A 75 -3.21 5.89 -5.95
CA ASN A 75 -3.62 6.90 -4.98
C ASN A 75 -4.10 6.18 -3.71
N ASP A 76 -4.21 6.92 -2.61
CA ASP A 76 -4.72 6.48 -1.31
C ASP A 76 -6.19 6.01 -1.30
N SER A 77 -6.80 5.81 -2.48
CA SER A 77 -8.19 5.43 -2.66
C SER A 77 -8.42 4.45 -3.80
N PHE A 78 -9.42 3.59 -3.62
CA PHE A 78 -9.90 2.63 -4.60
C PHE A 78 -11.41 2.50 -4.53
N LEU A 79 -12.04 2.12 -5.63
CA LEU A 79 -13.46 1.88 -5.74
C LEU A 79 -13.73 0.38 -5.60
N ILE A 80 -14.64 0.01 -4.73
CA ILE A 80 -15.24 -1.33 -4.70
C ILE A 80 -16.61 -1.25 -5.37
N ASN A 81 -16.80 -2.02 -6.44
CA ASN A 81 -18.08 -2.14 -7.12
C ASN A 81 -18.87 -3.33 -6.56
N HIS A 82 -20.02 -3.03 -5.97
CA HIS A 82 -21.02 -3.99 -5.50
C HIS A 82 -22.25 -3.96 -6.42
N GLN A 83 -23.10 -4.99 -6.35
CA GLN A 83 -24.35 -5.04 -7.14
C GLN A 83 -25.25 -3.81 -6.95
N ASN A 84 -25.17 -3.14 -5.78
CA ASN A 84 -26.02 -2.01 -5.42
C ASN A 84 -25.31 -0.64 -5.54
N GLY A 85 -24.14 -0.58 -6.19
CA GLY A 85 -23.40 0.66 -6.41
C GLY A 85 -21.90 0.55 -6.12
N PHE A 86 -21.21 1.67 -6.26
CA PHE A 86 -19.77 1.77 -5.99
C PHE A 86 -19.51 2.46 -4.66
N MET A 87 -18.47 2.01 -3.95
CA MET A 87 -18.01 2.62 -2.72
C MET A 87 -16.53 2.98 -2.84
N THR A 88 -16.19 4.21 -2.47
CA THR A 88 -14.79 4.65 -2.39
C THR A 88 -14.21 4.25 -1.04
N CYS A 89 -13.21 3.37 -1.07
CA CYS A 89 -12.40 2.99 0.07
C CYS A 89 -11.07 3.75 0.03
N ARG A 90 -10.49 4.01 1.20
CA ARG A 90 -9.18 4.64 1.36
C ARG A 90 -8.24 3.78 2.19
N PHE A 91 -6.95 3.92 1.95
CA PHE A 91 -5.90 3.25 2.71
C PHE A 91 -4.73 4.22 2.98
N LYS A 92 -3.88 3.87 3.95
CA LYS A 92 -2.67 4.62 4.31
C LYS A 92 -1.48 3.69 4.54
N ASN A 93 -0.34 4.25 4.89
CA ASN A 93 0.87 3.49 5.32
C ASN A 93 1.33 2.45 4.31
N LEU A 94 1.30 2.82 3.01
CA LEU A 94 1.71 1.96 1.92
C LEU A 94 3.21 1.64 2.04
N ARG A 95 3.53 0.38 2.32
CA ARG A 95 4.90 -0.09 2.54
C ARG A 95 5.16 -1.38 1.77
N GLN A 96 6.35 -1.48 1.20
CA GLN A 96 6.82 -2.75 0.63
C GLN A 96 7.02 -3.77 1.75
N ILE A 97 6.60 -5.01 1.53
CA ILE A 97 6.71 -6.12 2.49
C ILE A 97 7.49 -7.32 1.94
N SER A 98 7.79 -7.34 0.64
CA SER A 98 8.66 -8.32 -0.02
C SER A 98 9.19 -7.78 -1.34
#